data_AF-A0A164DK28-F1
#
_entry.id   AF-A0A164DK28-F1
#
_cell.length_a   1.000
_cell.length_b   1.000
_cell.length_c   1.000
_cell.angle_alpha   90.00
_cell.angle_beta   90.00
_cell.angle_gamma   90.00
#
_symmetry.space_group_name_H-M   'P 1'
#
loop_
_entity.id
_entity.type
_entity.pdbx_description
1 polymer ?
#
loop_
_entity_poly.entity_id
_entity_poly.type
_entity_poly.pdbx_seq_one_letter_code
_entity_poly.pdbx_strand_id
1 'polypeptide(L)'
;YSQLEKLEKFHQFIFQDMIFLWKRQLDFDLQASDLQYLIVPLQSATEKLDFVLVEKMINAPTVEWEKRPPFTGNKFSFEPKEYVDAVIVPSYKPLG
;
A
#
# COMPACT_ATOMS: atom_id res chain seq x y z
N TYR A 1 15.58 4.31 6.68
CA TYR A 1 14.45 5.24 6.83
C TYR A 1 14.25 5.54 8.31
N SER A 2 14.15 6.82 8.66
CA SER A 2 13.64 7.21 9.98
C SER A 2 12.19 6.71 10.17
N GLN A 3 11.70 6.62 11.41
CA GLN A 3 10.32 6.17 11.66
C GLN A 3 9.29 7.08 10.97
N LEU A 4 9.54 8.38 10.92
CA LEU A 4 8.68 9.36 10.25
C LEU A 4 8.64 9.15 8.74
N GLU A 5 9.80 8.94 8.09
CA GLU A 5 9.87 8.66 6.65
C GLU A 5 9.09 7.39 6.25
N LYS A 6 9.07 6.37 7.12
CA LYS A 6 8.27 5.15 6.85
C LYS A 6 6.78 5.44 6.86
N LEU A 7 6.33 6.28 7.79
CA LEU A 7 4.92 6.69 7.89
C LEU A 7 4.51 7.59 6.73
N GLU A 8 5.39 8.49 6.31
CA GLU A 8 5.17 9.34 5.13
C GLU A 8 5.01 8.49 3.85
N LYS A 9 5.92 7.53 3.64
CA LYS A 9 5.82 6.60 2.50
C LYS A 9 4.54 5.76 2.53
N PHE A 10 4.15 5.29 3.72
CA PHE A 10 2.88 4.58 3.86
C PHE A 10 1.68 5.47 3.51
N HIS A 11 1.65 6.71 4.01
CA HIS A 11 0.60 7.66 3.69
C HIS A 11 0.49 7.89 2.18
N GLN A 12 1.62 8.15 1.52
CA GLN A 12 1.67 8.33 0.07
C GLN A 12 1.19 7.09 -0.68
N PHE A 13 1.63 5.90 -0.28
CA PHE A 13 1.22 4.62 -0.88
C PHE A 13 -0.30 4.42 -0.86
N ILE A 14 -0.96 4.71 0.28
CA ILE A 14 -2.43 4.58 0.37
C ILE A 14 -3.13 5.48 -0.65
N PHE A 15 -2.71 6.74 -0.78
CA PHE A 15 -3.42 7.69 -1.64
C PHE A 15 -3.07 7.56 -3.11
N GLN A 16 -1.79 7.32 -3.43
CA GLN A 16 -1.29 7.25 -4.80
C GLN A 16 -1.55 5.88 -5.42
N ASP A 17 -1.18 4.80 -4.72
CA ASP A 17 -1.14 3.45 -5.29
C ASP A 17 -2.40 2.62 -4.99
N MET A 18 -3.09 2.87 -3.88
CA MET A 18 -4.31 2.12 -3.52
C MET A 18 -5.61 2.81 -3.93
N ILE A 19 -5.76 4.11 -3.63
CA ILE A 19 -7.01 4.85 -3.87
C ILE A 19 -6.99 5.59 -5.21
N PHE A 20 -5.81 5.73 -5.85
CA PHE A 20 -5.61 6.51 -7.08
C PHE A 20 -6.13 7.96 -6.96
N LEU A 21 -6.10 8.51 -5.75
CA LEU A 21 -6.56 9.86 -5.46
C LEU A 21 -5.35 10.79 -5.39
N TRP A 22 -4.90 11.27 -6.54
CA TRP A 22 -3.85 12.28 -6.55
C TRP A 22 -4.44 13.68 -6.35
N LYS A 23 -4.16 14.27 -5.19
CA LYS A 23 -4.39 15.69 -4.89
C LYS A 23 -3.13 16.25 -4.27
N ARG A 24 -2.70 17.43 -4.73
CA ARG A 24 -1.51 18.13 -4.23
C ARG A 24 -1.52 18.41 -2.72
N GLN A 25 -2.70 18.36 -2.09
CA GLN A 25 -2.90 18.50 -0.64
C GLN A 25 -2.50 17.26 0.15
N LEU A 26 -2.27 16.12 -0.52
CA LEU A 26 -1.85 14.84 0.06
C LEU A 26 -0.34 14.62 -0.09
N ASP A 27 0.34 15.48 -0.85
CA ASP A 27 1.79 15.47 -0.91
C ASP A 27 2.31 16.12 0.37
N PHE A 28 3.13 15.37 1.10
CA PHE A 28 3.74 15.85 2.33
C PHE A 28 4.89 16.80 1.99
N ASP A 29 4.81 18.05 2.45
CA ASP A 29 5.82 19.08 2.26
C ASP A 29 6.31 19.56 3.63
N LEU A 30 7.53 19.17 3.95
CA LEU A 30 8.24 19.57 5.18
C LEU A 30 8.47 21.08 5.29
N GLN A 31 8.34 21.83 4.18
CA GLN A 31 8.50 23.29 4.13
C GLN A 31 7.16 24.03 4.09
N ALA A 32 6.03 23.32 4.12
CA ALA A 32 4.72 23.96 4.15
C ALA A 32 4.52 24.78 5.43
N SER A 33 3.86 25.93 5.30
CA SER A 33 3.51 26.79 6.44
C SER A 33 2.45 26.18 7.35
N ASP A 34 1.71 25.19 6.84
CA ASP A 34 0.54 24.62 7.47
C ASP A 34 0.85 23.24 8.06
N LEU A 35 0.18 22.90 9.17
CA LEU A 35 0.26 21.58 9.79
C LEU A 35 -0.29 20.51 8.84
N GLN A 36 0.58 19.59 8.42
CA GLN A 36 0.20 18.44 7.63
C GLN A 36 0.18 17.17 8.49
N TYR A 37 -0.92 16.42 8.40
CA TYR A 37 -1.12 15.20 9.17
C TYR A 37 -0.90 13.96 8.32
N LEU A 38 -0.35 12.92 8.93
CA LEU A 38 -0.18 11.62 8.30
C LEU A 38 -1.29 10.67 8.75
N ILE A 39 -1.84 9.94 7.78
CA ILE A 39 -2.67 8.76 8.05
C ILE A 39 -1.75 7.57 8.26
N VAL A 40 -1.93 6.88 9.37
CA VAL A 40 -1.06 5.80 9.83
C VAL A 40 -1.90 4.63 10.33
N PRO A 41 -1.41 3.38 10.19
CA PRO A 41 -2.15 2.21 10.64
C PRO A 41 -1.94 1.97 12.13
N LEU A 42 -2.99 1.49 12.79
CA LEU A 42 -2.97 1.10 14.19
C LEU A 42 -3.21 -0.40 14.34
N GLN A 43 -2.57 -1.01 15.33
CA GLN A 43 -2.84 -2.37 15.74
C GLN A 43 -4.15 -2.40 16.55
N SER A 44 -5.13 -3.17 16.09
CA SER A 44 -6.46 -3.23 16.73
C SER A 44 -6.45 -3.62 18.20
N ALA A 45 -5.44 -4.40 18.65
CA ALA A 45 -5.35 -4.87 20.03
C ALA A 45 -4.72 -3.86 21.00
N THR A 46 -3.87 -2.96 20.52
CA THR A 46 -3.05 -2.08 21.37
C THR A 46 -3.21 -0.59 21.08
N GLU A 47 -3.89 -0.26 19.97
CA GLU A 47 -4.03 1.10 19.44
C GLU A 47 -2.68 1.81 19.19
N LYS A 48 -1.59 1.03 19.10
CA LYS A 48 -0.26 1.52 18.77
C LYS A 48 -0.04 1.49 17.26
N LEU A 49 0.90 2.32 16.80
CA LEU A 49 1.33 2.34 15.40
C LEU A 49 1.81 0.95 14.96
N ASP A 50 1.22 0.47 13.86
CA ASP A 50 1.59 -0.82 13.28
C ASP A 50 2.76 -0.68 12.30
N PHE A 51 3.98 -0.59 12.84
CA PHE A 51 5.18 -0.52 12.01
C PHE A 51 5.44 -1.79 11.19
N VAL A 52 4.91 -2.94 11.62
CA VAL A 52 5.06 -4.19 10.85
C VAL A 52 4.23 -4.10 9.57
N LEU A 53 3.01 -3.59 9.65
CA LEU A 53 2.18 -3.34 8.47
C LEU A 53 2.78 -2.27 7.57
N VAL A 54 3.24 -1.16 8.15
CA VAL A 54 3.91 -0.08 7.41
C VAL A 54 5.07 -0.63 6.58
N GLU A 55 5.97 -1.39 7.20
CA GLU A 55 7.12 -1.97 6.51
C GLU A 55 6.73 -2.96 5.41
N LYS A 56 5.70 -3.78 5.63
CA LYS A 56 5.21 -4.71 4.61
C LYS A 56 4.67 -3.97 3.39
N MET A 57 3.93 -2.89 3.59
CA MET A 57 3.28 -2.15 2.50
C MET A 57 4.27 -1.30 1.70
N ILE A 58 5.17 -0.57 2.35
CA ILE A 58 6.16 0.26 1.64
C ILE A 58 7.18 -0.57 0.85
N ASN A 59 7.40 -1.82 1.25
CA ASN A 59 8.30 -2.76 0.56
C ASN A 59 7.53 -3.77 -0.30
N ALA A 60 6.20 -3.67 -0.37
CA ALA A 60 5.43 -4.52 -1.24
C ALA A 60 5.87 -4.25 -2.69
N PRO A 61 6.03 -5.29 -3.52
CA PRO A 61 6.38 -5.08 -4.92
C PRO A 61 5.31 -4.18 -5.54
N THR A 62 5.77 -3.13 -6.23
CA THR A 62 4.88 -2.25 -6.99
C THR A 62 4.00 -3.13 -7.87
N VAL A 63 2.69 -2.92 -7.79
CA VAL A 63 1.76 -3.70 -8.62
C VAL A 63 1.98 -3.26 -10.06
N GLU A 64 2.78 -4.04 -10.79
CA GLU A 64 2.94 -3.87 -12.24
C GLU A 64 1.62 -4.26 -12.91
N TRP A 65 0.76 -3.27 -13.11
CA TRP A 65 -0.52 -3.41 -13.81
C TRP A 65 -0.35 -3.77 -15.29
N GLU A 66 0.87 -3.70 -15.82
CA GLU A 66 1.22 -4.08 -17.17
C GLU A 66 1.33 -5.61 -17.29
N LYS A 67 0.25 -6.20 -17.81
CA LYS A 67 0.15 -7.53 -18.45
C LYS A 67 1.36 -8.44 -18.22
N ARG A 68 1.42 -9.07 -17.04
CA ARG A 68 2.28 -10.24 -16.90
C ARG A 68 1.71 -11.35 -17.80
N PRO A 69 2.54 -11.99 -18.65
CA PRO A 69 2.08 -13.12 -19.45
C PRO A 69 1.46 -14.18 -18.52
N PRO A 70 0.47 -14.96 -19.00
CA PRO A 70 -0.16 -15.99 -18.18
C PRO A 70 0.93 -16.88 -17.58
N PHE A 71 0.85 -17.08 -16.25
CA PHE A 71 1.75 -17.88 -15.41
C PHE A 71 2.67 -18.82 -16.22
N THR A 72 3.94 -18.45 -16.35
CA THR A 72 4.99 -19.33 -16.93
C THR A 72 5.63 -20.24 -15.87
N GLY A 73 5.07 -20.29 -14.66
CA GLY A 73 5.55 -21.09 -13.53
C GLY A 73 4.82 -22.41 -13.32
N ASN A 74 5.00 -22.99 -12.12
CA ASN A 74 4.26 -24.17 -11.67
C ASN A 74 2.75 -23.90 -11.71
N LYS A 75 1.95 -24.97 -11.96
CA LYS A 75 0.48 -24.90 -11.97
C LYS A 75 -0.03 -24.16 -10.73
N PHE A 76 -0.95 -23.22 -10.94
CA PHE A 76 -1.65 -22.56 -9.85
C PHE A 76 -2.32 -23.59 -8.94
N SER A 77 -2.04 -23.50 -7.64
CA SER A 77 -2.74 -24.24 -6.61
C SER A 77 -3.59 -23.27 -5.82
N PHE A 78 -4.86 -23.60 -5.63
CA PHE A 78 -5.74 -22.78 -4.83
C PHE A 78 -5.55 -23.10 -3.35
N GLU A 79 -5.05 -22.14 -2.58
CA GLU A 79 -4.90 -22.24 -1.13
C GLU A 79 -5.89 -21.29 -0.43
N PRO A 80 -7.06 -21.77 0.06
CA PRO A 80 -8.12 -20.90 0.56
C PRO A 80 -7.69 -19.93 1.66
N LYS A 81 -6.72 -20.36 2.49
CA LYS A 81 -6.18 -19.57 3.60
C LYS A 81 -5.51 -18.28 3.14
N GLU A 82 -4.95 -18.26 1.94
CA GLU A 82 -4.31 -17.07 1.36
C GLU A 82 -5.33 -16.02 0.88
N TYR A 83 -6.61 -16.42 0.75
CA TYR A 83 -7.68 -15.55 0.26
C TYR A 83 -8.61 -15.06 1.38
N VAL A 84 -8.45 -15.55 2.61
CA VAL A 84 -9.18 -15.03 3.78
C VAL A 84 -8.67 -13.62 4.08
N ASP A 85 -9.57 -12.64 4.14
CA ASP A 85 -9.28 -11.21 4.33
C ASP A 85 -8.32 -10.61 3.28
N ALA A 86 -8.20 -11.25 2.11
CA ALA A 86 -7.40 -10.73 1.00
C ALA A 86 -8.22 -9.77 0.13
N VAL A 87 -7.60 -8.65 -0.24
CA VAL A 87 -8.11 -7.78 -1.30
C VAL A 87 -7.55 -8.29 -2.63
N ILE A 88 -8.44 -8.63 -3.57
CA ILE A 88 -8.06 -9.15 -4.90
C ILE A 88 -8.30 -8.12 -5.99
N VAL A 89 -7.45 -8.15 -7.01
CA VAL A 89 -7.57 -7.30 -8.20
C VAL A 89 -7.52 -8.16 -9.46
N PRO A 90 -8.27 -7.81 -10.52
CA PRO A 90 -8.22 -8.54 -11.78
C PRO A 90 -6.81 -8.48 -12.41
N SER A 91 -6.20 -9.63 -12.67
CA SER A 91 -4.86 -9.70 -13.26
C SER A 91 -4.81 -9.40 -14.77
N TYR A 92 -5.97 -9.39 -15.43
CA TYR A 92 -6.11 -9.32 -16.89
C TYR A 92 -6.57 -7.95 -17.41
N LYS A 93 -6.90 -7.01 -16.53
CA LYS A 93 -7.30 -5.66 -16.90
C LYS A 93 -6.67 -4.64 -15.95
N PRO A 94 -6.26 -3.47 -16.45
CA PRO A 94 -5.81 -2.38 -15.58
C PRO A 94 -6.96 -1.92 -14.67
N LEU A 95 -6.61 -1.46 -13.47
CA LEU A 95 -7.48 -0.60 -12.67
C LEU A 95 -7.35 0.81 -13.26
N GLY A 96 -8.49 1.40 -13.64
CA GLY A 96 -8.55 2.64 -14.43
C GLY A 96 -8.17 3.89 -13.65
#